data_AF-A0A2V7TR61-F1
#
_entry.id   AF-A0A2V7TR61-F1
#
_cell.length_a   1.000
_cell.length_b   1.000
_cell.length_c   1.000
_cell.angle_alpha   90.00
_cell.angle_beta   90.00
_cell.angle_gamma   90.00
#
_symmetry.space_group_name_H-M   'P 1'
#
loop_
_entity.id
_entity.type
_entity.pdbx_description
1 polymer ?
#
loop_
_entity_poly.entity_id
_entity_poly.type
_entity_poly.pdbx_seq_one_letter_code
_entity_poly.pdbx_strand_id
1 'polypeptide(L)'
;QVHRLTLDRLVAGGFLRLGEREGREVALGLVGRFWMPSGGRVKVRPDAFRDFAEPGNAKVVWTFAVEPLGTGTTRLVTETRVQCLDAASRRRFRLYWLVVRPFSGLIRDAMLGAVAREATRPAATRPV
;
A
#
# COMPACT_ATOMS: atom_id res chain seq x y z
N GLN A 1 6.61 20.73 -8.27
CA GLN A 1 6.13 19.60 -9.09
C GLN A 1 5.54 18.55 -8.14
N VAL A 2 4.21 18.45 -8.03
CA VAL A 2 3.58 17.46 -7.13
C VAL A 2 3.79 16.09 -7.74
N HIS A 3 4.56 15.22 -7.09
CA HIS A 3 4.79 13.87 -7.58
C HIS A 3 3.45 13.12 -7.56
N ARG A 4 2.93 12.78 -8.75
CA ARG A 4 1.66 12.06 -8.88
C ARG A 4 1.84 10.65 -8.31
N LEU A 5 1.02 10.30 -7.32
CA LEU A 5 1.01 8.95 -6.80
C LEU A 5 0.24 8.05 -7.77
N THR A 6 0.96 7.16 -8.46
CA THR A 6 0.36 6.15 -9.34
C THR A 6 0.81 4.77 -8.92
N LEU A 7 0.02 3.75 -9.29
CA LEU A 7 0.38 2.35 -9.05
C LEU A 7 1.74 2.00 -9.66
N ASP A 8 2.01 2.46 -10.89
CA ASP A 8 3.30 2.24 -11.56
C ASP A 8 4.48 2.82 -10.78
N ARG A 9 4.30 3.99 -10.17
CA ARG A 9 5.34 4.61 -9.33
C ARG A 9 5.56 3.85 -8.03
N LEU A 10 4.50 3.32 -7.43
CA LEU A 10 4.63 2.43 -6.26
C LEU A 10 5.39 1.17 -6.63
N VAL A 11 5.06 0.55 -7.77
CA VAL A 11 5.76 -0.66 -8.26
C VAL A 11 7.21 -0.37 -8.59
N ALA A 12 7.50 0.71 -9.32
CA ALA A 12 8.87 1.16 -9.59
C ALA A 12 9.65 1.50 -8.31
N GLY A 13 8.94 1.93 -7.25
CA GLY A 13 9.47 2.16 -5.91
C GLY A 13 9.74 0.89 -5.09
N GLY A 14 9.52 -0.30 -5.66
CA GLY A 14 9.84 -1.60 -5.08
C GLY A 14 8.67 -2.34 -4.43
N PHE A 15 7.43 -1.87 -4.60
CA PHE A 15 6.26 -2.67 -4.23
C PHE A 15 6.03 -3.77 -5.27
N LEU A 16 5.74 -4.98 -4.78
CA LEU A 16 5.39 -6.12 -5.62
C LEU A 16 3.89 -6.05 -5.95
N ARG A 17 3.50 -6.13 -7.22
CA ARG A 17 2.08 -6.32 -7.57
C ARG A 17 1.72 -7.79 -7.31
N LEU A 18 0.97 -8.05 -6.23
CA LEU A 18 0.62 -9.40 -5.80
C LEU A 18 -0.59 -9.96 -6.56
N GLY A 19 -1.45 -9.08 -7.05
CA GLY A 19 -2.62 -9.44 -7.82
C GLY A 19 -3.59 -8.29 -7.97
N GLU A 20 -4.57 -8.49 -8.84
CA GLU A 20 -5.68 -7.56 -9.06
C GLU A 20 -6.96 -8.36 -9.33
N ARG A 21 -8.06 -7.87 -8.77
CA ARG A 21 -9.41 -8.15 -9.23
C ARG A 21 -9.81 -6.96 -10.08
N GLU A 22 -9.92 -7.18 -11.39
CA GLU A 22 -10.14 -6.13 -12.38
C GLU A 22 -11.28 -5.19 -11.97
N GLY A 23 -10.98 -3.89 -11.95
CA GLY A 23 -11.95 -2.84 -11.59
C GLY A 23 -12.48 -2.91 -10.15
N ARG A 24 -11.90 -3.73 -9.27
CA ARG A 24 -12.38 -3.93 -7.88
C ARG A 24 -11.29 -3.78 -6.83
N GLU A 25 -10.13 -4.39 -7.02
CA GLU A 25 -9.09 -4.35 -5.99
C GLU A 25 -7.71 -4.62 -6.57
N VAL A 26 -6.70 -3.87 -6.13
CA VAL A 26 -5.29 -4.19 -6.36
C VAL A 26 -4.57 -4.41 -5.04
N ALA A 27 -3.69 -5.42 -5.00
CA ALA A 27 -2.87 -5.74 -3.84
C ALA A 27 -1.38 -5.55 -4.14
N LEU A 28 -0.71 -4.78 -3.29
CA LEU A 28 0.72 -4.53 -3.33
C LEU A 28 1.42 -5.19 -2.13
N GLY A 29 2.60 -5.72 -2.36
CA GLY A 29 3.40 -6.46 -1.38
C GLY A 29 4.73 -5.79 -1.09
N LEU A 30 5.21 -5.92 0.13
CA LEU A 30 6.58 -5.56 0.51
C LEU A 30 7.07 -6.45 1.64
N VAL A 31 8.36 -6.77 1.63
CA VAL A 31 9.02 -7.49 2.73
C VAL A 31 10.14 -6.63 3.28
N GLY A 32 10.26 -6.60 4.60
CA GLY A 32 11.37 -5.90 5.23
C GLY A 32 11.24 -5.79 6.73
N ARG A 33 12.02 -4.88 7.27
CA ARG A 33 12.18 -4.63 8.70
C ARG A 33 11.81 -3.18 8.97
N PHE A 34 10.52 -2.89 8.86
CA PHE A 34 9.98 -1.52 8.79
C PHE A 34 10.24 -0.65 10.03
N TRP A 35 10.64 -1.27 11.15
CA TRP A 35 11.09 -0.58 12.36
C TRP A 35 12.53 -0.06 12.28
N MET A 36 13.27 -0.37 11.22
CA MET A 36 14.59 0.21 10.98
C MET A 36 14.50 1.49 10.14
N PRO A 37 15.40 2.46 10.33
CA PRO A 37 15.39 3.72 9.57
C PRO A 37 15.42 3.53 8.05
N SER A 38 16.19 2.55 7.56
CA SER A 38 16.26 2.20 6.12
C SER A 38 15.08 1.33 5.64
N GLY A 39 14.20 0.92 6.56
CA GLY A 39 13.14 -0.06 6.32
C GLY A 39 13.61 -1.50 6.10
N GLY A 40 14.93 -1.74 5.98
CA GLY A 40 15.52 -3.07 5.81
C GLY A 40 14.82 -3.92 4.75
N ARG A 41 14.52 -3.33 3.59
CA ARG A 41 13.72 -3.98 2.53
C ARG A 41 14.45 -5.21 2.00
N VAL A 42 13.71 -6.32 1.90
CA VAL A 42 14.19 -7.57 1.33
C VAL A 42 13.62 -7.68 -0.09
N LYS A 43 14.48 -7.93 -1.07
CA LYS A 43 14.04 -8.18 -2.45
C LYS A 43 13.45 -9.59 -2.51
N VAL A 44 12.18 -9.67 -2.88
CA VAL A 44 11.45 -10.94 -3.02
C VAL A 44 10.77 -10.95 -4.39
N ARG A 45 10.79 -12.09 -5.07
CA ARG A 45 10.04 -12.25 -6.33
C ARG A 45 8.54 -12.35 -6.02
N PRO A 46 7.64 -11.83 -6.88
CA PRO A 46 6.20 -11.87 -6.62
C PRO A 46 5.65 -13.27 -6.30
N ASP A 47 6.12 -14.29 -7.01
CA ASP A 47 5.74 -15.71 -6.82
C ASP A 47 6.25 -16.29 -5.49
N ALA A 48 7.39 -15.81 -4.99
CA ALA A 48 7.96 -16.23 -3.71
C ALA A 48 7.39 -15.48 -2.49
N PHE A 49 6.62 -14.40 -2.69
CA PHE A 49 6.14 -13.55 -1.60
C PHE A 49 5.27 -14.31 -0.59
N ARG A 50 4.40 -15.20 -1.09
CA ARG A 50 3.47 -15.97 -0.27
C ARG A 50 4.22 -16.81 0.75
N ASP A 51 5.26 -17.51 0.31
CA ASP A 51 5.99 -18.51 1.08
C ASP A 51 7.18 -17.93 1.85
N PHE A 52 7.50 -16.65 1.63
CA PHE A 52 8.55 -15.97 2.38
C PHE A 52 8.26 -16.02 3.89
N ALA A 53 9.19 -16.62 4.64
CA ALA A 53 9.05 -16.92 6.07
C ALA A 53 10.34 -16.67 6.87
N GLU A 54 11.31 -15.92 6.31
CA GLU A 54 12.60 -15.67 6.98
C GLU A 54 12.40 -14.88 8.29
N PRO A 55 12.79 -15.43 9.46
CA PRO A 55 12.71 -14.73 10.74
C PRO A 55 13.48 -13.41 10.73
N GLY A 56 13.06 -12.48 11.58
CA GLY A 56 13.61 -11.14 11.66
C GLY A 56 12.94 -10.14 10.70
N ASN A 57 11.99 -10.58 9.88
CA ASN A 57 11.31 -9.76 8.87
C ASN A 57 9.79 -9.70 9.09
N ALA A 58 9.14 -8.80 8.37
CA ALA A 58 7.70 -8.71 8.24
C ALA A 58 7.29 -8.62 6.77
N LYS A 59 6.13 -9.22 6.46
CA LYS A 59 5.42 -9.04 5.19
C LYS A 59 4.34 -7.99 5.36
N VAL A 60 4.20 -7.12 4.37
CA VAL A 60 3.14 -6.12 4.28
C VAL A 60 2.35 -6.37 3.01
N VAL A 61 1.03 -6.36 3.14
CA VAL A 61 0.11 -6.29 2.02
C VAL A 61 -0.66 -4.98 2.13
N TRP A 62 -0.62 -4.18 1.07
CA TRP A 62 -1.34 -2.92 0.96
C TRP A 62 -2.35 -3.02 -0.17
N THR A 63 -3.62 -2.93 0.16
CA THR A 63 -4.74 -3.03 -0.78
C THR A 63 -5.39 -1.68 -1.06
N PHE A 64 -5.95 -1.58 -2.26
CA PHE A 64 -6.84 -0.51 -2.70
C PHE A 64 -8.06 -1.17 -3.31
N ALA A 65 -9.20 -1.08 -2.64
CA ALA A 65 -10.46 -1.65 -3.09
C ALA A 65 -11.43 -0.53 -3.48
N VAL A 66 -12.14 -0.72 -4.58
CA VAL A 66 -13.18 0.19 -5.06
C VAL A 66 -14.53 -0.52 -4.96
N GLU A 67 -15.47 0.13 -4.28
CA GLU A 67 -16.82 -0.36 -4.04
C GLU A 67 -17.82 0.61 -4.66
N PRO A 68 -18.62 0.21 -5.66
CA PRO A 68 -19.68 1.06 -6.19
C PRO A 68 -20.77 1.25 -5.11
N LEU A 69 -21.14 2.49 -4.83
CA LEU A 69 -22.19 2.84 -3.87
C LEU A 69 -23.48 3.34 -4.55
N GLY A 70 -23.49 3.42 -5.87
CA GLY A 70 -24.61 3.91 -6.67
C GLY A 70 -24.13 4.57 -7.94
N THR A 71 -25.05 5.20 -8.67
CA THR A 71 -24.74 5.91 -9.92
C THR A 71 -23.74 7.04 -9.67
N GLY A 72 -22.58 6.97 -10.30
CA GLY A 72 -21.54 8.01 -10.21
C GLY A 72 -20.82 8.11 -8.86
N THR A 73 -21.06 7.20 -7.91
CA THR A 73 -20.43 7.21 -6.59
C THR A 73 -19.67 5.91 -6.32
N THR A 74 -18.38 6.05 -6.01
CA THR A 74 -17.50 4.93 -5.67
C THR A 74 -16.78 5.22 -4.35
N ARG A 75 -16.77 4.24 -3.46
CA ARG A 75 -15.95 4.27 -2.25
C ARG A 75 -14.60 3.64 -2.54
N LEU A 76 -13.53 4.37 -2.23
CA LEU A 76 -12.17 3.84 -2.21
C LEU A 76 -11.78 3.47 -0.79
N VAL A 77 -11.42 2.22 -0.57
CA VAL A 77 -10.94 1.69 0.71
C VAL A 77 -9.48 1.29 0.55
N THR A 78 -8.68 1.54 1.59
CA THR A 78 -7.30 1.08 1.63
C THR A 78 -6.99 0.40 2.95
N GLU A 79 -6.35 -0.75 2.88
CA GLU A 79 -5.97 -1.52 4.07
C GLU A 79 -4.50 -1.93 3.98
N THR A 80 -3.79 -1.81 5.11
CA THR A 80 -2.42 -2.30 5.25
C THR A 80 -2.38 -3.40 6.29
N ARG A 81 -2.07 -4.62 5.85
CA ARG A 81 -1.95 -5.80 6.70
C ARG A 81 -0.49 -6.12 6.88
N VAL A 82 -0.06 -6.31 8.13
CA VAL A 82 1.35 -6.59 8.46
C VAL A 82 1.46 -7.91 9.20
N GLN A 83 2.22 -8.84 8.63
CA GLN A 83 2.55 -10.12 9.25
C GLN A 83 4.03 -10.10 9.67
N CYS A 84 4.29 -10.04 10.97
CA CYS A 84 5.63 -10.27 11.51
C CYS A 84 5.91 -11.78 11.56
N LEU A 85 7.09 -12.20 11.08
CA LEU A 85 7.41 -13.62 10.86
C LEU A 85 7.99 -14.33 12.09
N ASP A 86 8.20 -13.60 13.19
CA ASP A 86 8.58 -14.12 14.49
C ASP A 86 8.15 -13.18 15.63
N ALA A 87 8.28 -13.66 16.88
CA ALA A 87 7.87 -12.92 18.07
C ALA A 87 8.72 -11.66 18.33
N ALA A 88 10.03 -11.69 18.06
CA ALA A 88 10.92 -10.56 18.26
C ALA A 88 10.61 -9.43 17.27
N SER A 89 10.38 -9.76 16.00
CA SER A 89 9.92 -8.83 14.97
C SER A 89 8.57 -8.22 15.33
N ARG A 90 7.63 -9.03 15.85
CA ARG A 90 6.32 -8.54 16.31
C ARG A 90 6.46 -7.50 17.44
N ARG A 91 7.35 -7.75 18.42
CA ARG A 91 7.60 -6.80 19.52
C ARG A 91 8.21 -5.49 19.01
N ARG A 92 9.21 -5.57 18.12
CA ARG A 92 9.84 -4.38 17.50
C ARG A 92 8.84 -3.57 16.69
N PHE A 93 8.05 -4.25 15.84
CA PHE A 93 7.02 -3.62 15.04
C PHE A 93 5.94 -2.96 15.91
N ARG A 94 5.50 -3.59 17.00
CA ARG A 94 4.52 -3.00 17.92
C ARG A 94 5.02 -1.69 18.54
N LEU A 95 6.26 -1.66 19.02
CA LEU A 95 6.86 -0.45 19.61
C LEU A 95 6.99 0.66 18.56
N TYR A 96 7.50 0.32 17.38
CA TYR A 96 7.56 1.24 16.24
C TYR A 96 6.17 1.79 15.87
N TRP A 97 5.16 0.92 15.79
CA TRP A 97 3.82 1.28 15.38
C TRP A 97 3.12 2.19 16.38
N LEU A 98 3.40 2.06 17.68
CA LEU A 98 2.88 2.97 18.70
C LEU A 98 3.22 4.45 18.40
N VAL A 99 4.42 4.69 17.85
CA VAL A 99 4.88 6.04 17.49
C VAL A 99 4.39 6.46 16.11
N VAL A 100 4.46 5.55 15.12
CA VAL A 100 4.24 5.90 13.71
C VAL A 100 2.78 5.87 13.27
N ARG A 101 1.91 5.11 13.94
CA ARG A 101 0.48 4.96 13.58
C ARG A 101 -0.24 6.28 13.30
N PRO A 102 -0.18 7.34 14.14
CA PRO A 102 -0.91 8.58 13.87
C PRO A 102 -0.45 9.26 12.57
N PHE A 103 0.86 9.35 12.35
CA PHE A 103 1.42 9.96 11.14
C PHE A 103 1.12 9.13 9.88
N SER A 104 1.18 7.80 10.01
CA SER A 104 0.81 6.90 8.92
C SER A 104 -0.67 7.06 8.53
N GLY A 105 -1.56 7.32 9.48
CA GLY A 105 -2.97 7.61 9.22
C GLY A 105 -3.16 8.88 8.40
N LEU A 106 -2.53 9.98 8.83
CA LEU A 106 -2.60 11.27 8.12
C LEU A 106 -2.10 11.18 6.68
N ILE A 107 -0.98 10.48 6.46
CA ILE A 107 -0.46 10.25 5.11
C ILE A 107 -1.47 9.48 4.26
N ARG A 108 -2.16 8.49 4.85
CA ARG A 108 -3.13 7.67 4.14
C ARG A 108 -4.39 8.45 3.79
N ASP A 109 -4.87 9.30 4.68
CA ASP A 109 -6.01 10.18 4.43
C ASP A 109 -5.70 11.22 3.35
N ALA A 110 -4.53 11.85 3.43
CA ALA A 110 -4.07 12.80 2.41
C ALA A 110 -3.94 12.14 1.03
N MET A 111 -3.45 10.90 1.00
CA MET A 111 -3.38 10.09 -0.20
C MET A 111 -4.77 9.79 -0.78
N LEU A 112 -5.71 9.28 0.03
CA LEU A 112 -7.08 8.99 -0.43
C LEU A 112 -7.76 10.26 -0.97
N GLY A 113 -7.57 11.39 -0.30
CA GLY A 113 -8.06 12.68 -0.78
C GLY A 113 -7.44 13.10 -2.12
N ALA A 114 -6.16 12.81 -2.35
CA ALA A 114 -5.51 13.06 -3.64
C ALA A 114 -6.08 12.17 -4.76
N VAL A 115 -6.33 10.88 -4.47
CA VAL A 115 -6.97 9.97 -5.43
C VAL A 115 -8.39 10.42 -5.74
N ALA A 116 -9.17 10.83 -4.73
CA ALA A 116 -10.52 11.33 -4.91
C ALA A 116 -10.56 12.57 -5.83
N ARG A 117 -9.68 13.55 -5.59
CA ARG A 117 -9.58 14.77 -6.43
C ARG A 117 -9.21 14.45 -7.88
N GLU A 118 -8.35 13.47 -8.09
CA GLU A 118 -7.96 13.05 -9.44
C GLU A 118 -9.11 12.31 -10.14
N ALA A 119 -9.78 11.40 -9.43
CA ALA A 119 -10.87 10.59 -9.98
C ALA A 119 -12.12 11.43 -10.34
N THR A 120 -12.36 12.53 -9.62
CA THR A 120 -13.48 13.45 -9.90
C THR A 120 -13.08 14.63 -10.77
N ARG A 121 -11.82 14.72 -11.19
CA ARG A 121 -11.38 15.77 -12.11
C ARG A 121 -12.16 15.62 -13.42
N PRO A 122 -12.83 16.69 -13.91
CA PRO A 122 -13.47 16.64 -15.22
C PRO A 122 -12.44 16.21 -16.26
N ALA A 123 -12.79 15.21 -17.07
CA ALA A 123 -11.95 14.85 -18.20
C ALA A 123 -11.72 16.12 -19.02
N ALA A 124 -10.46 16.54 -19.17
CA ALA A 124 -10.16 17.62 -20.11
C ALA A 124 -10.72 17.16 -21.45
N THR A 125 -11.60 17.97 -22.05
CA THR A 125 -12.19 17.71 -23.36
C THR A 125 -11.06 17.33 -24.29
N ARG A 126 -10.95 16.04 -24.59
CA ARG A 126 -9.93 15.55 -25.51
C ARG A 126 -10.39 16.03 -26.88
N PRO A 127 -9.66 16.93 -27.57
CA PRO A 127 -10.05 17.30 -28.91
C PRO A 127 -10.09 16.01 -29.75
N VAL A 128 -11.19 15.86 -30.50
CA VAL A 128 -11.39 14.79 -31.48
C VAL A 128 -10.29 14.84 -32.52
#